data_AF-A0A957Q8T2-F1
#
_entry.id   AF-A0A957Q8T2-F1
#
_cell.length_a   1.000
_cell.length_b   1.000
_cell.length_c   1.000
_cell.angle_alpha   90.00
_cell.angle_beta   90.00
_cell.angle_gamma   90.00
#
_symmetry.space_group_name_H-M   'P 1'
#
loop_
_entity.id
_entity.type
_entity.pdbx_description
1 polymer ?
#
loop_
_entity_poly.entity_id
_entity_poly.type
_entity_poly.pdbx_seq_one_letter_code
_entity_poly.pdbx_strand_id
1 'polypeptide(L)'
;MPTYLPLYLFTQMQFMKTKISITILVAALAAHGVFLWWPNLPAQAIAAFVLTGLLPGYLVVALLLDRVTAAPTPSERLLYSLAAGYLVMVVGSLLLSYLPGGLATWQTYAGFDGILLLLLVLYQWHGESSAPSPAVDETPAQRELAHADLLVGPARGRAWLIAGMLVLAIGGALLRFPNLGYAEYHGDEARAALRAAAVIQGYEDVLL
;
A
#
# COMPACT_ATOMS: atom_id res chain seq x y z
N MET A 1 15.48 29.13 30.58
CA MET A 1 16.17 28.74 29.33
C MET A 1 15.41 27.56 28.72
N PRO A 2 15.23 27.49 27.39
CA PRO A 2 13.94 27.81 26.79
C PRO A 2 13.03 26.60 26.53
N THR A 3 11.79 26.70 26.99
CA THR A 3 10.66 25.78 26.78
C THR A 3 10.04 25.88 25.37
N TYR A 4 10.70 26.54 24.41
CA TYR A 4 10.18 26.80 23.05
C TYR A 4 10.63 25.77 21.99
N LEU A 5 11.57 24.89 22.33
CA LEU A 5 12.05 23.86 21.41
C LEU A 5 10.95 22.90 20.88
N PRO A 6 9.95 22.46 21.67
CA PRO A 6 8.94 21.52 21.17
C PRO A 6 7.99 22.16 20.14
N LEU A 7 7.73 23.47 20.26
CA LEU A 7 6.82 24.16 19.34
C LEU A 7 7.45 24.28 17.93
N TYR A 8 8.75 24.59 17.86
CA TYR A 8 9.45 24.78 16.58
C TYR A 8 9.56 23.48 15.76
N LEU A 9 9.86 22.35 16.42
CA LEU A 9 9.95 21.05 15.76
C LEU A 9 8.59 20.57 15.25
N PHE A 10 7.52 20.79 16.01
CA PHE A 10 6.17 20.47 15.57
C PHE A 10 5.77 21.28 14.33
N THR A 11 6.04 22.59 14.31
CA THR A 11 5.75 23.46 13.16
C THR A 11 6.54 23.05 11.91
N GLN A 12 7.82 22.68 12.05
CA GLN A 12 8.64 22.22 10.92
C GLN A 12 8.11 20.91 10.32
N MET A 13 7.72 19.96 11.16
CA MET A 13 7.19 18.67 10.70
C MET A 13 5.84 18.82 9.97
N GLN A 14 4.94 19.66 10.50
CA GLN A 14 3.67 19.97 9.83
C GLN A 14 3.91 20.67 8.48
N PHE A 15 4.85 21.61 8.41
CA PHE A 15 5.15 22.33 7.17
C PHE A 15 5.66 21.42 6.04
N MET A 16 6.48 20.41 6.36
CA MET A 16 6.95 19.44 5.37
C MET A 16 5.82 18.56 4.82
N LYS A 17 4.91 18.08 5.66
CA LYS A 17 3.75 17.28 5.22
C LYS A 17 2.81 18.08 4.33
N THR A 18 2.57 19.34 4.68
CA THR A 18 1.73 20.24 3.88
C THR A 18 2.34 20.46 2.50
N LYS A 19 3.66 20.69 2.42
CA LYS A 19 4.36 20.80 1.13
C LYS A 19 4.21 19.54 0.27
N ILE A 20 4.46 18.37 0.84
CA ILE A 20 4.31 17.09 0.11
C ILE A 20 2.88 16.91 -0.38
N SER A 21 1.89 17.20 0.46
CA SER A 21 0.47 17.06 0.11
C SER A 21 0.08 18.00 -1.03
N ILE A 22 0.55 19.25 -0.99
CA ILE A 22 0.35 20.21 -2.07
C ILE A 22 1.02 19.73 -3.37
N THR A 23 2.26 19.23 -3.31
CA THR A 23 2.95 18.71 -4.49
C THR A 23 2.19 17.54 -5.12
N ILE A 24 1.66 16.62 -4.31
CA ILE A 24 0.86 15.48 -4.79
C ILE A 24 -0.44 15.98 -5.45
N LEU A 25 -1.15 16.92 -4.83
CA LEU A 25 -2.39 17.47 -5.39
C LEU A 25 -2.14 18.21 -6.71
N VAL A 26 -1.08 19.02 -6.78
CA VAL A 26 -0.70 19.72 -8.02
C VAL A 26 -0.33 18.72 -9.11
N ALA A 27 0.44 17.67 -8.79
CA ALA A 27 0.78 16.62 -9.75
C ALA A 27 -0.46 15.86 -10.25
N ALA A 28 -1.41 15.56 -9.36
CA ALA A 28 -2.66 14.88 -9.72
C ALA A 28 -3.53 15.76 -10.64
N LEU A 29 -3.66 17.06 -10.34
CA LEU A 29 -4.38 18.01 -11.18
C LEU A 29 -3.70 18.19 -12.55
N ALA A 30 -2.37 18.27 -12.58
CA ALA A 30 -1.62 18.35 -13.83
C ALA A 30 -1.83 17.09 -14.69
N ALA A 31 -1.81 15.90 -14.09
CA ALA A 31 -2.04 14.65 -14.79
C ALA A 31 -3.47 14.56 -15.36
N HIS A 32 -4.49 15.02 -14.61
CA HIS A 32 -5.86 15.16 -15.12
C HIS A 32 -5.93 16.12 -16.31
N GLY A 33 -5.24 17.26 -16.23
CA GLY A 33 -5.20 18.23 -17.31
C GLY A 33 -4.55 17.68 -18.58
N VAL A 34 -3.43 16.96 -18.45
CA VAL A 34 -2.79 16.27 -19.58
C VAL A 34 -3.74 15.24 -20.18
N PHE A 35 -4.44 14.47 -19.35
CA PHE A 35 -5.35 13.45 -19.82
C PHE A 35 -6.55 14.02 -20.61
N LEU A 36 -7.15 15.11 -20.11
CA LEU A 36 -8.36 15.70 -20.70
C LEU A 36 -8.09 16.56 -21.92
N TRP A 37 -6.97 17.29 -21.96
CA TRP A 37 -6.71 18.30 -22.99
C TRP A 37 -5.64 17.91 -24.00
N TRP A 38 -4.80 16.91 -23.72
CA TRP A 38 -3.69 16.55 -24.60
C TRP A 38 -3.99 15.27 -25.40
N PRO A 39 -4.07 15.31 -26.74
CA PRO A 39 -4.40 14.14 -27.57
C PRO A 39 -3.22 13.17 -27.81
N ASN A 40 -2.12 13.29 -27.07
CA ASN A 40 -0.90 12.51 -27.29
C ASN A 40 -0.93 11.25 -26.42
N LEU A 41 -1.07 10.08 -27.05
CA LEU A 41 -1.20 8.79 -26.36
C LEU A 41 -0.06 8.53 -25.35
N PRO A 42 1.24 8.69 -25.69
CA PRO A 42 2.32 8.63 -24.72
C PRO A 42 2.13 9.54 -23.49
N ALA A 43 1.69 10.78 -23.68
CA ALA A 43 1.50 11.72 -22.57
C ALA A 43 0.33 11.29 -21.67
N GLN A 44 -0.76 10.81 -22.26
CA GLN A 44 -1.90 10.25 -21.53
C GLN A 44 -1.51 8.99 -20.74
N ALA A 45 -0.68 8.11 -21.31
CA ALA A 45 -0.18 6.92 -20.63
C ALA A 45 0.69 7.28 -19.42
N ILE A 46 1.59 8.27 -19.57
CA ILE A 46 2.40 8.78 -18.45
C ILE A 46 1.50 9.40 -17.38
N ALA A 47 0.52 10.22 -17.75
CA ALA A 47 -0.43 10.82 -16.82
C ALA A 47 -1.23 9.75 -16.04
N ALA A 48 -1.72 8.73 -16.74
CA ALA A 48 -2.41 7.60 -16.12
C ALA A 48 -1.48 6.83 -15.17
N PHE A 49 -0.23 6.59 -15.56
CA PHE A 49 0.77 5.93 -14.70
C PHE A 49 1.09 6.75 -13.45
N VAL A 50 1.18 8.09 -13.58
CA VAL A 50 1.41 8.98 -12.45
C VAL A 50 0.25 8.92 -11.45
N LEU A 51 -0.99 9.01 -11.94
CA LEU A 51 -2.20 8.99 -11.10
C LEU A 51 -2.43 7.65 -10.42
N THR A 52 -2.33 6.56 -11.18
CA THR A 52 -2.74 5.23 -10.71
C THR A 52 -1.61 4.46 -10.03
N GLY A 53 -0.34 4.77 -10.34
CA GLY A 53 0.83 4.06 -9.84
C GLY A 53 1.76 4.93 -9.01
N LEU A 54 2.40 5.93 -9.64
CA LEU A 54 3.53 6.64 -9.01
C LEU A 54 3.14 7.41 -7.73
N LEU A 55 2.07 8.21 -7.79
CA LEU A 55 1.59 8.99 -6.64
C LEU A 55 1.10 8.11 -5.47
N PRO A 56 0.19 7.14 -5.68
CA PRO A 56 -0.24 6.28 -4.59
C PRO A 56 0.91 5.40 -4.07
N GLY A 57 1.79 4.92 -4.94
CA GLY A 57 2.98 4.17 -4.55
C GLY A 57 3.93 4.97 -3.66
N TYR A 58 4.16 6.24 -4.02
CA TYR A 58 4.95 7.15 -3.19
C TYR A 58 4.33 7.36 -1.80
N LEU A 59 3.00 7.54 -1.72
CA LEU A 59 2.31 7.71 -0.44
C LEU A 59 2.38 6.45 0.42
N VAL A 60 2.21 5.26 -0.17
CA VAL A 60 2.37 3.99 0.56
C VAL A 60 3.78 3.88 1.13
N VAL A 61 4.80 4.19 0.33
CA VAL A 61 6.20 4.14 0.80
C VAL A 61 6.47 5.18 1.88
N ALA A 62 5.95 6.40 1.74
CA ALA A 62 6.07 7.42 2.78
C ALA A 62 5.40 6.95 4.09
N LEU A 63 4.19 6.39 4.01
CA LEU A 63 3.49 5.85 5.16
C LEU A 63 4.24 4.71 5.87
N LEU A 64 4.91 3.84 5.11
CA LEU A 64 5.62 2.68 5.63
C LEU A 64 7.04 3.00 6.12
N LEU A 65 7.78 3.84 5.39
CA LEU A 65 9.22 4.04 5.60
C LEU A 65 9.59 5.32 6.35
N ASP A 66 8.69 6.30 6.49
CA ASP A 66 9.02 7.57 7.18
C ASP A 66 9.39 7.39 8.67
N ARG A 67 9.18 6.19 9.25
CA ARG A 67 9.51 5.87 10.65
C ARG A 67 10.74 4.97 10.81
N VAL A 68 11.40 4.57 9.72
CA VAL A 68 12.59 3.71 9.78
C VAL A 68 13.82 4.57 10.07
N THR A 69 14.66 4.14 11.00
CA THR A 69 15.84 4.88 11.48
C THR A 69 16.90 5.09 10.40
N ALA A 70 16.98 4.19 9.43
CA ALA A 70 17.80 4.35 8.23
C ALA A 70 16.89 4.80 7.07
N ALA A 71 16.94 6.08 6.72
CA ALA A 71 16.18 6.60 5.60
C ALA A 71 16.66 5.97 4.28
N PRO A 72 15.77 5.43 3.44
CA PRO A 72 16.15 4.86 2.15
C PRO A 72 16.73 5.96 1.24
N THR A 73 17.66 5.56 0.37
CA THR A 73 18.21 6.49 -0.62
C THR A 73 17.12 6.96 -1.60
N PRO A 74 17.27 8.11 -2.29
CA PRO A 74 16.23 8.59 -3.22
C PRO A 74 15.89 7.60 -4.33
N SER A 75 16.88 6.85 -4.83
CA SER A 75 16.70 5.81 -5.84
C SER A 75 15.98 4.58 -5.27
N GLU A 76 16.32 4.14 -4.06
CA GLU A 76 15.57 3.08 -3.36
C GLU A 76 14.14 3.50 -3.11
N ARG A 77 13.91 4.74 -2.65
CA ARG A 77 12.57 5.27 -2.42
C ARG A 77 11.76 5.30 -3.72
N LEU A 78 12.38 5.69 -4.84
CA LEU A 78 11.74 5.63 -6.16
C LEU A 78 11.40 4.19 -6.54
N LEU A 79 12.34 3.25 -6.40
CA LEU A 79 12.14 1.84 -6.72
C LEU A 79 11.00 1.22 -5.88
N TYR A 80 11.00 1.47 -4.57
CA TYR A 80 9.92 1.03 -3.68
C TYR A 80 8.59 1.68 -4.04
N SER A 81 8.59 2.96 -4.46
CA SER A 81 7.37 3.66 -4.85
C SER A 81 6.79 3.08 -6.13
N LEU A 82 7.64 2.72 -7.11
CA LEU A 82 7.22 2.04 -8.34
C LEU A 82 6.64 0.65 -8.03
N ALA A 83 7.29 -0.12 -7.17
CA ALA A 83 6.80 -1.45 -6.77
C ALA A 83 5.47 -1.37 -6.01
N ALA A 84 5.36 -0.47 -5.02
CA ALA A 84 4.12 -0.23 -4.29
C ALA A 84 3.01 0.30 -5.21
N GLY A 85 3.35 1.20 -6.13
CA GLY A 85 2.43 1.73 -7.13
C GLY A 85 1.86 0.65 -8.04
N TYR A 86 2.72 -0.25 -8.55
CA TYR A 86 2.30 -1.40 -9.34
C TYR A 86 1.33 -2.31 -8.57
N LEU A 87 1.64 -2.60 -7.30
CA LEU A 87 0.75 -3.37 -6.43
C LEU A 87 -0.62 -2.67 -6.27
N VAL A 88 -0.64 -1.36 -6.02
CA VAL A 88 -1.88 -0.58 -5.92
C VAL A 88 -2.65 -0.62 -7.24
N MET A 89 -1.98 -0.52 -8.40
CA MET A 89 -2.62 -0.65 -9.71
C MET A 89 -3.29 -2.02 -9.88
N VAL A 90 -2.58 -3.11 -9.58
CA VAL A 90 -3.10 -4.48 -9.73
C VAL A 90 -4.27 -4.72 -8.78
N VAL A 91 -4.09 -4.44 -7.48
CA VAL A 91 -5.13 -4.67 -6.47
C VAL A 91 -6.32 -3.75 -6.70
N GLY A 92 -6.08 -2.47 -7.00
CA GLY A 92 -7.13 -1.48 -7.29
C GLY A 92 -7.94 -1.85 -8.53
N SER A 93 -7.27 -2.22 -9.63
CA SER A 93 -7.97 -2.65 -10.85
C SER A 93 -8.77 -3.93 -10.64
N LEU A 94 -8.23 -4.87 -9.87
CA LEU A 94 -8.94 -6.09 -9.51
C LEU A 94 -10.18 -5.80 -8.67
N LEU A 95 -10.06 -4.97 -7.63
CA LEU A 95 -11.20 -4.55 -6.81
C LEU A 95 -12.29 -3.88 -7.65
N LEU A 96 -11.90 -3.00 -8.57
CA LEU A 96 -12.81 -2.36 -9.51
C LEU A 96 -13.47 -3.36 -10.47
N SER A 97 -12.78 -4.43 -10.86
CA SER A 97 -13.35 -5.46 -11.74
C SER A 97 -14.50 -6.26 -11.12
N TYR A 98 -14.64 -6.24 -9.79
CA TYR A 98 -15.77 -6.82 -9.09
C TYR A 98 -17.03 -5.94 -9.09
N LEU A 99 -16.95 -4.71 -9.62
CA LEU A 99 -18.14 -3.88 -9.80
C LEU A 99 -19.06 -4.48 -10.86
N PRO A 100 -20.38 -4.61 -10.58
CA PRO A 100 -21.32 -5.12 -11.55
C PRO A 100 -21.44 -4.17 -12.75
N GLY A 101 -21.54 -4.73 -13.96
CA GLY A 101 -21.87 -3.96 -15.17
C GLY A 101 -20.71 -3.60 -16.10
N GLY A 102 -19.53 -4.20 -15.95
CA GLY A 102 -18.36 -3.88 -16.75
C GLY A 102 -17.73 -2.55 -16.34
N LEU A 103 -16.40 -2.44 -16.47
CA LEU A 103 -15.68 -1.29 -15.94
C LEU A 103 -15.71 -0.11 -16.91
N ALA A 104 -16.44 0.94 -16.55
CA ALA A 104 -16.44 2.19 -17.30
C ALA A 104 -15.20 3.03 -16.97
N THR A 105 -14.69 3.78 -17.94
CA THR A 105 -13.49 4.61 -17.80
C THR A 105 -13.54 5.56 -16.59
N TRP A 106 -14.69 6.19 -16.33
CA TRP A 106 -14.84 7.10 -15.19
C TRP A 106 -14.78 6.39 -13.83
N GLN A 107 -15.21 5.12 -13.75
CA GLN A 107 -15.13 4.31 -12.53
C GLN A 107 -13.68 4.02 -12.18
N THR A 108 -12.84 3.77 -13.18
CA THR A 108 -11.40 3.60 -13.00
C THR A 108 -10.77 4.85 -12.41
N TYR A 109 -11.04 6.03 -12.99
CA TYR A 109 -10.49 7.29 -12.46
C TYR A 109 -10.98 7.58 -11.05
N ALA A 110 -12.31 7.54 -10.83
CA ALA A 110 -12.88 7.77 -9.50
C ALA A 110 -12.34 6.79 -8.46
N GLY A 111 -12.12 5.53 -8.84
CA GLY A 111 -11.53 4.51 -7.96
C GLY A 111 -10.11 4.85 -7.54
N PHE A 112 -9.24 5.17 -8.49
CA PHE A 112 -7.85 5.53 -8.19
C PHE A 112 -7.72 6.89 -7.48
N ASP A 113 -8.56 7.86 -7.81
CA ASP A 113 -8.63 9.13 -7.08
C ASP A 113 -9.08 8.92 -5.64
N GLY A 114 -10.07 8.05 -5.42
CA GLY A 114 -10.50 7.65 -4.08
C GLY A 114 -9.38 7.01 -3.27
N ILE A 115 -8.61 6.09 -3.87
CA ILE A 115 -7.43 5.48 -3.25
C ILE A 115 -6.37 6.55 -2.92
N LEU A 116 -6.08 7.44 -3.86
CA LEU A 116 -5.08 8.50 -3.68
C LEU A 116 -5.47 9.44 -2.54
N LEU A 117 -6.73 9.89 -2.50
CA LEU A 117 -7.26 10.73 -1.43
C LEU A 117 -7.24 10.02 -0.08
N LEU A 118 -7.64 8.74 -0.03
CA LEU A 118 -7.58 7.94 1.19
C LEU A 118 -6.14 7.85 1.72
N LEU A 119 -5.18 7.53 0.86
CA LEU A 119 -3.76 7.46 1.25
C LEU A 119 -3.23 8.83 1.69
N LEU A 120 -3.65 9.92 1.05
CA LEU A 120 -3.27 11.28 1.43
C LEU A 120 -3.79 11.64 2.83
N VAL A 121 -5.05 11.32 3.12
CA VAL A 121 -5.68 11.51 4.43
C VAL A 121 -4.96 10.68 5.50
N LEU A 122 -4.72 9.40 5.22
CA LEU A 122 -3.96 8.52 6.11
C LEU A 122 -2.56 9.08 6.39
N TYR A 123 -1.86 9.57 5.36
CA TYR A 123 -0.54 10.18 5.50
C TYR A 123 -0.54 11.41 6.43
N GLN A 124 -1.57 12.26 6.32
CA GLN A 124 -1.71 13.41 7.21
C GLN A 124 -1.97 12.99 8.66
N TRP A 125 -2.87 12.04 8.87
CA TRP A 125 -3.21 11.52 10.21
C TRP A 125 -2.04 10.77 10.87
N HIS A 126 -1.18 10.13 10.10
CA HIS A 126 -0.19 9.19 10.62
C HIS A 126 1.04 9.82 11.28
N GLY A 127 1.09 11.11 11.60
CA GLY A 127 2.29 11.65 12.27
C GLY A 127 2.04 12.63 13.41
N GLU A 128 1.03 12.31 14.24
CA GLU A 128 0.91 12.87 15.59
C GLU A 128 1.45 11.93 16.68
N SER A 129 1.60 10.63 16.39
CA SER A 129 1.96 9.63 17.42
C SER A 129 3.46 9.51 17.74
N SER A 130 4.32 10.30 17.11
CA SER A 130 5.76 10.32 17.38
C SER A 130 6.14 11.66 17.99
N ALA A 131 5.50 12.04 19.10
CA ALA A 131 6.12 13.03 19.98
C ALA A 131 7.48 12.45 20.43
N PRO A 132 8.59 13.20 20.31
CA PRO A 132 9.82 12.83 20.98
C PRO A 132 9.44 12.65 22.45
N SER A 133 9.69 11.47 23.02
CA SER A 133 9.63 11.34 24.47
C SER A 133 10.47 12.49 25.02
N PRO A 134 9.90 13.37 25.86
CA PRO A 134 10.69 14.43 26.47
C PRO A 134 11.93 13.75 27.04
N ALA A 135 13.09 14.37 26.85
CA ALA A 135 14.34 13.92 27.46
C ALA A 135 14.13 13.90 28.98
N VAL A 136 13.55 12.82 29.48
CA VAL A 136 13.64 12.40 30.86
C VAL A 136 15.11 12.11 31.01
N ASP A 137 15.76 12.81 31.93
CA ASP A 137 17.14 12.53 32.32
C ASP A 137 17.28 11.03 32.52
N GLU A 138 17.80 10.34 31.49
CA GLU A 138 17.91 8.90 31.49
C GLU A 138 18.93 8.58 32.58
N THR A 139 18.42 8.05 33.68
CA THR A 139 19.27 7.50 34.73
C THR A 139 20.22 6.46 34.11
N PRO A 140 21.45 6.28 34.63
CA PRO A 140 22.40 5.31 34.09
C PRO A 140 21.81 3.90 33.90
N ALA A 141 20.84 3.52 34.75
CA ALA A 141 20.09 2.28 34.67
C ALA A 141 19.16 2.20 33.44
N GLN A 142 18.56 3.31 33.00
CA GLN A 142 17.75 3.35 31.76
C GLN A 142 18.64 3.27 30.50
N ARG A 143 19.85 3.84 30.54
CA ARG A 143 20.83 3.63 29.46
C ARG A 143 21.25 2.17 29.34
N GLU A 144 21.39 1.46 30.45
CA GLU A 144 21.74 0.04 30.46
C GLU A 144 20.59 -0.82 29.93
N LEU A 145 19.34 -0.51 30.29
CA LEU A 145 18.15 -1.13 29.72
C LEU A 145 17.95 -0.81 28.23
N ALA A 146 18.23 0.41 27.78
CA ALA A 146 18.18 0.79 26.37
C ALA A 146 19.28 0.11 25.54
N HIS A 147 20.47 -0.10 26.12
CA HIS A 147 21.52 -0.92 25.51
C HIS A 147 21.15 -2.41 25.48
N ALA A 148 20.46 -2.90 26.50
CA ALA A 148 19.90 -4.26 26.49
C ALA A 148 18.81 -4.43 25.41
N ASP A 149 17.97 -3.41 25.19
CA ASP A 149 16.94 -3.39 24.13
C ASP A 149 17.54 -3.23 22.72
N LEU A 150 18.74 -2.67 22.61
CA LEU A 150 19.54 -2.68 21.37
C LEU A 150 20.21 -4.04 21.11
N LEU A 151 20.52 -4.81 22.15
CA LEU A 151 21.10 -6.15 22.06
C LEU A 151 20.04 -7.25 21.84
N VAL A 152 18.80 -7.03 22.30
CA VAL A 152 17.63 -7.82 21.91
C VAL A 152 17.07 -7.24 20.61
N GLY A 153 17.64 -7.66 19.48
CA GLY A 153 17.25 -7.21 18.14
C GLY A 153 15.74 -7.30 17.80
N PRO A 154 15.34 -6.71 16.66
CA PRO A 154 14.30 -5.70 16.59
C PRO A 154 12.91 -6.30 16.37
N ALA A 155 12.03 -6.23 17.36
CA ALA A 155 10.60 -6.50 17.15
C ALA A 155 10.01 -5.59 16.03
N ARG A 156 10.55 -4.38 15.87
CA ARG A 156 10.22 -3.43 14.79
C ARG A 156 10.75 -3.85 13.41
N GLY A 157 11.87 -4.58 13.33
CA GLY A 157 12.41 -5.08 12.06
C GLY A 157 11.57 -6.23 11.48
N ARG A 158 10.89 -7.00 12.35
CA ARG A 158 9.92 -8.02 11.92
C ARG A 158 8.60 -7.43 11.44
N ALA A 159 8.19 -6.24 11.89
CA ALA A 159 6.93 -5.63 11.45
C ALA A 159 6.91 -5.39 9.94
N TRP A 160 8.05 -5.02 9.34
CA TRP A 160 8.17 -4.86 7.89
C TRP A 160 8.13 -6.21 7.15
N LEU A 161 8.73 -7.27 7.72
CA LEU A 161 8.59 -8.64 7.21
C LEU A 161 7.14 -9.13 7.28
N ILE A 162 6.44 -8.87 8.38
CA ILE A 162 5.02 -9.23 8.57
C ILE A 162 4.16 -8.44 7.60
N ALA A 163 4.41 -7.14 7.43
CA ALA A 163 3.73 -6.30 6.44
C ALA A 163 3.97 -6.82 5.02
N GLY A 164 5.21 -7.17 4.68
CA GLY A 164 5.57 -7.81 3.41
C GLY A 164 4.87 -9.16 3.21
N MET A 165 4.83 -10.01 4.23
CA MET A 165 4.10 -11.28 4.20
C MET A 165 2.59 -11.07 4.03
N LEU A 166 1.99 -10.11 4.73
CA LEU A 166 0.57 -9.77 4.60
C LEU A 166 0.26 -9.26 3.21
N VAL A 167 1.11 -8.37 2.66
CA VAL A 167 0.99 -7.88 1.30
C VAL A 167 1.08 -9.03 0.28
N LEU A 168 2.05 -9.93 0.44
CA LEU A 168 2.20 -11.10 -0.43
C LEU A 168 1.03 -12.08 -0.28
N ALA A 169 0.53 -12.29 0.94
CA ALA A 169 -0.59 -13.17 1.22
C ALA A 169 -1.89 -12.61 0.66
N ILE A 170 -2.16 -11.31 0.87
CA ILE A 170 -3.34 -10.63 0.35
C ILE A 170 -3.27 -10.55 -1.18
N GLY A 171 -2.12 -10.16 -1.74
CA GLY A 171 -1.90 -10.12 -3.20
C GLY A 171 -2.04 -11.51 -3.82
N GLY A 172 -1.43 -12.54 -3.22
CA GLY A 172 -1.54 -13.93 -3.65
C GLY A 172 -2.97 -14.47 -3.55
N ALA A 173 -3.67 -14.17 -2.46
CA ALA A 173 -5.07 -14.53 -2.28
C ALA A 173 -5.93 -13.86 -3.36
N LEU A 174 -5.83 -12.54 -3.51
CA LEU A 174 -6.61 -11.77 -4.48
C LEU A 174 -6.34 -12.19 -5.93
N LEU A 175 -5.14 -12.61 -6.29
CA LEU A 175 -4.85 -13.15 -7.62
C LEU A 175 -5.34 -14.60 -7.79
N ARG A 176 -5.41 -15.38 -6.72
CA ARG A 176 -5.72 -16.82 -6.77
C ARG A 176 -7.21 -17.13 -6.62
N PHE A 177 -7.92 -16.42 -5.74
CA PHE A 177 -9.34 -16.65 -5.48
C PHE A 177 -10.27 -16.41 -6.70
N PRO A 178 -10.12 -15.34 -7.50
CA PRO A 178 -10.92 -15.18 -8.72
C PRO A 178 -10.65 -16.27 -9.77
N ASN A 179 -9.48 -16.91 -9.72
CA ASN A 179 -9.11 -17.97 -10.66
C ASN A 179 -9.50 -19.38 -10.17
N LEU A 180 -10.16 -19.54 -9.02
CA LEU A 180 -10.69 -20.83 -8.57
C LEU A 180 -11.86 -21.33 -9.43
N GLY A 181 -12.57 -20.42 -10.12
CA GLY A 181 -13.65 -20.77 -11.04
C GLY A 181 -13.17 -21.27 -12.40
N TYR A 182 -11.93 -20.94 -12.79
CA TYR A 182 -11.27 -21.34 -14.03
C TYR A 182 -10.12 -22.31 -13.73
N ALA A 183 -10.42 -23.41 -13.03
CA ALA A 183 -9.54 -24.56 -13.07
C ALA A 183 -9.85 -25.32 -14.37
N GLU A 184 -8.92 -25.34 -15.32
CA GLU A 184 -8.93 -26.36 -16.38
C GLU A 184 -8.72 -27.72 -15.71
N TYR A 185 -9.80 -28.32 -15.23
CA TYR A 185 -9.75 -29.63 -14.60
C TYR A 185 -9.13 -30.62 -15.58
N HIS A 186 -7.98 -31.15 -15.23
CA HIS A 186 -7.39 -32.25 -15.99
C HIS A 186 -8.21 -33.53 -15.71
N GLY A 187 -8.15 -34.53 -16.60
CA GLY A 187 -9.15 -35.61 -16.66
C GLY A 187 -9.36 -36.39 -15.36
N ASP A 188 -8.34 -36.49 -14.50
CA ASP A 188 -8.40 -37.07 -13.17
C ASP A 188 -9.04 -36.13 -12.13
N GLU A 189 -8.72 -34.83 -12.17
CA GLU A 189 -9.32 -33.79 -11.32
C GLU A 189 -10.82 -33.59 -11.60
N ALA A 190 -11.21 -33.60 -12.88
CA ALA A 190 -12.61 -33.52 -13.30
C ALA A 190 -13.40 -34.73 -12.78
N ARG A 191 -12.80 -35.92 -12.85
CA ARG A 191 -13.41 -37.16 -12.36
C ARG A 191 -13.54 -37.15 -10.84
N ALA A 192 -12.55 -36.61 -10.12
CA ALA A 192 -12.62 -36.42 -8.67
C ALA A 192 -13.73 -35.43 -8.27
N ALA A 193 -13.83 -34.29 -8.97
CA ALA A 193 -14.86 -33.29 -8.71
C ALA A 193 -16.29 -33.83 -8.97
N LEU A 194 -16.48 -34.57 -10.07
CA LEU A 194 -17.77 -35.20 -10.39
C LEU A 194 -18.14 -36.29 -9.37
N ARG A 195 -17.18 -37.09 -8.90
CA ARG A 195 -17.43 -38.07 -7.85
C ARG A 195 -17.83 -37.41 -6.53
N ALA A 196 -17.13 -36.34 -6.14
CA ALA A 196 -17.46 -35.57 -4.95
C ALA A 196 -18.87 -34.96 -5.06
N ALA A 197 -19.23 -34.40 -6.21
CA ALA A 197 -20.56 -33.86 -6.46
C ALA A 197 -21.65 -34.95 -6.37
N ALA A 198 -21.41 -36.14 -6.92
CA ALA A 198 -22.37 -37.23 -6.87
C ALA A 198 -22.53 -37.81 -5.46
N VAL A 199 -21.45 -37.88 -4.66
CA VAL A 199 -21.53 -38.23 -3.22
C VAL A 199 -22.36 -37.19 -2.45
N ILE A 200 -22.15 -35.89 -2.71
CA ILE A 200 -22.95 -34.81 -2.09
C ILE A 200 -24.43 -34.91 -2.50
N GLN A 201 -24.72 -35.37 -3.71
CA GLN A 201 -26.07 -35.61 -4.21
C GLN A 201 -26.69 -36.94 -3.72
N GLY A 202 -25.93 -37.77 -2.99
CA GLY A 202 -26.44 -39.02 -2.40
C GLY A 202 -26.34 -40.25 -3.30
N TYR A 203 -25.52 -40.24 -4.36
CA TYR A 203 -25.26 -41.42 -5.17
C TYR A 203 -24.19 -42.31 -4.49
N GLU A 204 -24.63 -43.46 -3.94
CA GLU A 204 -23.77 -44.38 -3.18
C GLU A 204 -22.88 -45.28 -4.07
N ASP A 205 -23.26 -45.43 -5.34
CA ASP A 205 -22.62 -46.26 -6.36
C ASP A 205 -21.32 -45.68 -6.93
N VAL A 206 -20.94 -44.47 -6.50
CA VAL A 206 -19.84 -43.70 -7.08
C VAL A 206 -18.47 -44.02 -6.46
N LEU A 207 -18.46 -44.71 -5.32
CA LEU A 207 -17.25 -45.10 -4.57
C LEU A 207 -16.86 -46.58 -4.74
N LEU A 208 -17.65 -47.36 -5.49
CA LEU A 208 -17.41 -48.77 -5.80
C LEU A 208 -16.60 -48.93 -7.10
#